data_AF-A0A6P2T0U8-F1
#
_entry.id   AF-A0A6P2T0U8-F1
#
_cell.length_a   1.000
_cell.length_b   1.000
_cell.length_c   1.000
_cell.angle_alpha   90.00
_cell.angle_beta   90.00
_cell.angle_gamma   90.00
#
_symmetry.space_group_name_H-M   'P 1'
#
loop_
_entity.id
_entity.type
_entity.pdbx_description
1 polymer ?
#
loop_
_entity_poly.entity_id
_entity_poly.type
_entity_poly.pdbx_seq_one_letter_code
_entity_poly.pdbx_strand_id
1 'polypeptide(L)'
;MEPLWEYQWEFVQYPYEGAPVHTGFWMTDEEAEHWEPGKHHRSRRLDETRRDRNVQPKPPIGLFPPTEAPPKRSTAERPLPAFRHPDLQELRLWWIDPRSCTFDEIHRLILEVVRLRRQLDGNGK
;
A
#
# COMPACT_ATOMS: atom_id res chain seq x y z
N MET A 1 -1.36 -35.71 4.09
CA MET A 1 -0.90 -34.30 4.05
C MET A 1 -0.30 -34.01 5.39
N GLU A 2 0.87 -33.39 5.43
CA GLU A 2 1.41 -32.87 6.69
C GLU A 2 0.52 -31.72 7.17
N PRO A 3 0.18 -31.66 8.47
CA PRO A 3 -0.67 -30.60 9.01
C PRO A 3 0.04 -29.26 8.84
N LEU A 4 -0.62 -28.31 8.19
CA LEU A 4 -0.08 -26.96 8.02
C LEU A 4 -0.78 -26.04 9.01
N TRP A 5 -0.09 -25.75 10.10
CA TRP A 5 -0.64 -24.95 11.18
C TRP A 5 -0.59 -23.46 10.83
N GLU A 6 -1.74 -22.81 10.93
CA GLU A 6 -1.85 -21.36 10.87
C GLU A 6 -2.35 -20.80 12.20
N TYR A 7 -1.99 -19.56 12.44
CA TYR A 7 -2.36 -18.80 13.62
C TYR A 7 -2.82 -17.40 13.20
N GLN A 8 -3.62 -16.78 14.05
CA GLN A 8 -3.85 -15.34 14.01
C GLN A 8 -2.76 -14.64 14.81
N TRP A 9 -2.53 -13.38 14.47
CA TRP A 9 -1.47 -12.60 15.06
C TRP A 9 -2.04 -11.29 15.58
N GLU A 10 -1.47 -10.81 16.67
CA GLU A 10 -1.60 -9.42 17.05
C GLU A 10 -0.38 -8.65 16.54
N PHE A 11 -0.61 -7.47 16.00
CA PHE A 11 0.42 -6.59 15.50
C PHE A 11 0.03 -5.14 15.76
N VAL A 12 1.01 -4.24 15.75
CA VAL A 12 0.71 -2.81 15.83
C VAL A 12 0.69 -2.24 14.43
N GLN A 13 -0.39 -1.57 14.06
CA GLN A 13 -0.53 -0.99 12.73
C GLN A 13 0.48 0.14 12.53
N TYR A 14 1.08 0.24 11.33
CA TYR A 14 2.00 1.32 10.98
C TYR A 14 1.34 2.69 11.25
N PRO A 15 1.99 3.63 11.95
CA PRO A 15 3.43 3.74 12.28
C PRO A 15 3.90 3.03 13.57
N TYR A 16 3.28 1.91 13.95
CA TYR A 16 3.58 1.11 15.16
C TYR A 16 3.23 1.81 16.48
N GLU A 17 2.30 2.76 16.40
CA GLU A 17 1.74 3.46 17.56
C GLU A 17 0.35 2.88 17.92
N GLY A 18 0.05 2.83 19.22
CA GLY A 18 -1.25 2.38 19.72
C GLY A 18 -1.30 0.92 20.21
N ALA A 19 -2.52 0.43 20.38
CA ALA A 19 -2.81 -0.91 20.89
C ALA A 19 -2.58 -1.98 19.79
N PRO A 20 -2.12 -3.19 20.15
CA PRO A 20 -2.07 -4.30 19.21
C PRO A 20 -3.46 -4.59 18.64
N VAL A 21 -3.52 -4.79 17.32
CA VAL A 21 -4.70 -5.13 16.56
C VAL A 21 -4.54 -6.55 16.04
N HIS A 22 -5.66 -7.25 15.98
CA HIS A 22 -5.72 -8.62 15.50
C HIS A 22 -5.75 -8.66 13.97
N THR A 23 -4.98 -9.56 13.33
CA THR A 23 -4.90 -9.68 11.87
C THR A 23 -6.24 -9.95 11.21
N GLY A 24 -7.10 -10.77 11.83
CA GLY A 24 -8.38 -11.19 11.23
C GLY A 24 -8.23 -12.18 10.05
N PHE A 25 -6.99 -12.45 9.64
CA PHE A 25 -6.61 -13.54 8.74
C PHE A 25 -5.59 -14.45 9.44
N TRP A 26 -5.46 -15.68 8.94
CA TRP A 26 -4.57 -16.69 9.48
C TRP A 26 -3.35 -16.83 8.57
N MET A 27 -2.20 -17.07 9.19
CA MET A 27 -0.93 -17.26 8.49
C MET A 27 -0.08 -18.30 9.20
N THR A 28 0.79 -18.96 8.46
CA THR A 28 1.82 -19.83 9.03
C THR A 28 2.93 -18.99 9.68
N ASP A 29 3.77 -19.62 10.52
CA ASP A 29 4.95 -18.94 11.08
C ASP A 29 5.89 -18.44 9.96
N GLU A 30 6.06 -19.22 8.89
CA GLU A 30 6.86 -18.83 7.71
C GLU A 30 6.28 -17.61 6.98
N GLU A 31 4.95 -17.54 6.81
CA GLU A 31 4.29 -16.39 6.18
C GLU A 31 4.39 -15.13 7.06
N ALA A 32 4.35 -15.30 8.38
CA ALA A 32 4.50 -14.20 9.34
C ALA A 32 5.90 -13.57 9.30
N GLU A 33 6.96 -14.36 9.10
CA GLU A 33 8.34 -13.86 8.95
C GLU A 33 8.51 -12.92 7.74
N HIS A 34 7.74 -13.16 6.67
CA HIS A 34 7.79 -12.37 5.45
C HIS A 34 6.86 -11.15 5.50
N TRP A 35 5.97 -11.06 6.48
CA TRP A 35 5.02 -9.99 6.65
C TRP A 35 5.64 -8.83 7.46
N GLU A 36 5.64 -7.61 6.90
CA GLU A 36 6.31 -6.44 7.49
C GLU A 36 5.94 -6.18 8.96
N PRO A 37 4.66 -6.18 9.37
CA PRO A 37 4.29 -6.10 10.78
C PRO A 37 4.74 -7.31 11.62
N GLY A 38 4.82 -8.51 11.05
CA GLY A 38 5.26 -9.72 11.75
C GLY A 38 6.70 -9.63 12.26
N LYS A 39 7.55 -8.84 11.59
CA LYS A 39 8.94 -8.57 12.01
C LYS A 39 9.07 -7.64 13.23
N HIS A 40 7.97 -7.00 13.64
CA HIS A 40 8.00 -6.05 14.75
C HIS A 40 7.95 -6.77 16.10
N HIS A 41 8.75 -6.33 17.09
CA HIS A 41 8.86 -6.97 18.42
C HIS A 41 7.56 -6.99 19.24
N ARG A 42 6.60 -6.11 18.90
CA ARG A 42 5.26 -6.08 19.52
C ARG A 42 4.27 -7.03 18.87
N SER A 43 4.66 -7.65 17.75
CA SER A 43 3.81 -8.62 17.07
C SER A 43 3.94 -9.96 17.78
N ARG A 44 2.79 -10.58 18.06
CA ARG A 44 2.73 -11.85 18.79
C ARG A 44 1.76 -12.80 18.11
N ARG A 45 2.15 -14.06 18.07
CA ARG A 45 1.28 -15.16 17.66
C ARG A 45 0.23 -15.42 18.73
N LEU A 46 -1.00 -15.70 18.31
CA LEU A 46 -2.07 -16.12 19.18
C LEU A 46 -2.26 -17.63 19.11
N ASP A 47 -1.58 -18.36 20.00
CA ASP A 47 -1.61 -19.84 20.02
C ASP A 47 -3.03 -20.42 20.19
N GLU A 48 -3.93 -19.67 20.84
CA GLU A 48 -5.33 -20.05 21.04
C GLU A 48 -6.11 -20.18 19.73
N THR A 49 -5.63 -19.53 18.65
CA THR A 49 -6.29 -19.48 17.33
C THR A 49 -5.76 -20.53 16.35
N ARG A 50 -4.93 -21.47 16.85
CA ARG A 50 -4.28 -22.53 16.06
C ARG A 50 -5.29 -23.35 15.28
N ARG A 51 -5.10 -23.44 13.96
CA ARG A 51 -5.91 -24.30 13.08
C ARG A 51 -5.08 -24.97 12.00
N ASP A 52 -5.53 -26.12 11.52
CA ASP A 52 -4.94 -26.80 10.36
C ASP A 52 -5.54 -26.25 9.07
N ARG A 53 -4.72 -25.64 8.19
CA ARG A 53 -5.12 -25.11 6.88
C ARG A 53 -5.75 -26.19 6.00
N ASN A 54 -5.30 -27.44 6.12
CA ASN A 54 -5.78 -28.53 5.26
C ASN A 54 -7.21 -28.97 5.59
N VAL A 55 -7.66 -28.72 6.82
CA VAL A 55 -9.01 -29.08 7.30
C VAL A 55 -10.00 -27.95 7.05
N GLN A 56 -9.53 -26.71 6.84
CA GLN A 56 -10.40 -25.59 6.56
C GLN A 56 -11.10 -25.77 5.21
N PRO A 57 -12.41 -25.42 5.12
CA PRO A 57 -13.08 -25.37 3.84
C PRO A 57 -12.31 -24.37 2.97
N LYS A 58 -11.74 -24.86 1.87
CA LYS A 58 -11.10 -23.97 0.90
C LYS A 58 -12.14 -22.95 0.48
N PRO A 59 -11.83 -21.64 0.52
CA PRO A 59 -12.76 -20.64 0.03
C PRO A 59 -13.16 -21.06 -1.39
N PRO A 60 -14.45 -21.10 -1.70
CA PRO A 60 -14.91 -21.44 -3.04
C PRO A 60 -14.13 -20.58 -4.04
N ILE A 61 -13.37 -21.27 -4.90
CA ILE A 61 -12.59 -20.64 -5.95
C ILE A 61 -13.58 -19.88 -6.83
N GLY A 62 -13.56 -18.55 -6.75
CA GLY A 62 -14.46 -17.65 -7.51
C GLY A 62 -15.53 -16.88 -6.73
N LEU A 63 -15.56 -16.95 -5.39
CA LEU A 63 -16.55 -16.20 -4.57
C LEU A 63 -16.05 -14.86 -4.02
N PHE A 64 -14.74 -14.61 -4.07
CA PHE A 64 -14.26 -13.24 -4.12
C PHE A 64 -14.27 -12.82 -5.58
N PRO A 65 -14.80 -11.64 -5.96
CA PRO A 65 -14.37 -11.05 -7.22
C PRO A 65 -12.83 -11.11 -7.17
N PRO A 66 -12.14 -11.46 -8.27
CA PRO A 66 -10.68 -11.46 -8.26
C PRO A 66 -10.29 -10.15 -7.59
N THR A 67 -9.67 -10.22 -6.40
CA THR A 67 -9.14 -9.02 -5.74
C THR A 67 -8.36 -8.39 -6.86
N GLU A 68 -8.85 -7.25 -7.37
CA GLU A 68 -8.24 -6.66 -8.55
C GLU A 68 -6.78 -6.54 -8.17
N ALA A 69 -5.93 -7.38 -8.76
CA ALA A 69 -4.50 -7.18 -8.68
C ALA A 69 -4.37 -5.71 -9.04
N PRO A 70 -3.85 -4.84 -8.13
CA PRO A 70 -4.02 -3.40 -8.22
C PRO A 70 -3.82 -3.05 -9.68
N PRO A 71 -4.88 -2.58 -10.37
CA PRO A 71 -5.11 -2.83 -11.79
C PRO A 71 -3.77 -2.73 -12.46
N LYS A 72 -3.20 -3.87 -12.92
CA LYS A 72 -1.87 -3.94 -13.57
C LYS A 72 -1.83 -2.70 -14.42
N ARG A 73 -1.11 -1.64 -13.99
CA ARG A 73 -1.38 -0.26 -14.46
C ARG A 73 -1.49 -0.40 -15.94
N SER A 74 -2.72 -0.36 -16.44
CA SER A 74 -2.89 -0.70 -17.83
C SER A 74 -2.20 0.48 -18.47
N THR A 75 -1.08 0.23 -19.13
CA THR A 75 -0.55 1.10 -20.16
C THR A 75 -1.55 1.19 -21.33
N ALA A 76 -2.85 0.99 -21.08
CA ALA A 76 -3.90 1.63 -21.80
C ALA A 76 -3.54 3.11 -21.80
N GLU A 77 -3.42 3.63 -23.01
CA GLU A 77 -3.03 4.96 -23.38
C GLU A 77 -4.02 5.98 -22.80
N ARG A 78 -4.08 6.10 -21.47
CA ARG A 78 -4.72 7.22 -20.83
C ARG A 78 -3.81 8.39 -21.18
N PRO A 79 -4.29 9.35 -21.99
CA PRO A 79 -3.49 10.53 -22.25
C PRO A 79 -3.14 11.12 -20.89
N LEU A 80 -1.87 11.49 -20.70
CA LEU A 80 -1.46 12.22 -19.51
C LEU A 80 -2.45 13.38 -19.35
N PRO A 81 -3.03 13.58 -18.16
CA PRO A 81 -3.95 14.70 -17.95
C PRO A 81 -3.27 15.99 -18.40
N ALA A 82 -4.04 16.87 -19.03
CA ALA A 82 -3.51 18.14 -19.51
C ALA A 82 -2.82 18.85 -18.34
N PHE A 83 -1.53 19.14 -18.51
CA PHE A 83 -0.74 19.77 -17.47
C PHE A 83 -1.32 21.16 -17.16
N ARG A 84 -1.68 21.38 -15.90
CA ARG A 84 -2.13 22.68 -15.38
C ARG A 84 -1.14 23.12 -14.32
N HIS A 85 -0.60 24.33 -14.45
CA HIS A 85 0.27 24.90 -13.42
C HIS A 85 -0.48 24.97 -12.08
N PRO A 86 0.14 24.53 -10.98
CA PRO A 86 -0.46 24.70 -9.66
C PRO A 86 -0.56 26.18 -9.32
N ASP A 87 -1.66 26.58 -8.69
CA ASP A 87 -1.81 27.95 -8.20
C ASP A 87 -1.02 28.15 -6.89
N LEU A 88 -0.62 29.39 -6.60
CA LEU A 88 0.11 29.75 -5.39
C LEU A 88 -0.69 29.41 -4.12
N GLN A 89 -2.01 29.51 -4.16
CA GLN A 89 -2.90 29.10 -3.06
C GLN A 89 -2.82 27.58 -2.82
N GLU A 90 -2.84 26.77 -3.88
CA GLU A 90 -2.72 25.31 -3.81
C GLU A 90 -1.35 24.91 -3.21
N LEU A 91 -0.27 25.54 -3.67
CA LEU A 91 1.08 25.29 -3.14
C LEU A 91 1.19 25.61 -1.64
N ARG A 92 0.57 26.71 -1.20
CA ARG A 92 0.52 27.08 0.22
C ARG A 92 -0.30 26.09 1.03
N LEU A 93 -1.42 25.61 0.49
CA LEU A 93 -2.25 24.61 1.13
C LEU A 93 -1.46 23.30 1.34
N TRP A 94 -0.79 22.81 0.31
CA TRP A 94 0.03 21.59 0.40
C TRP A 94 1.21 21.74 1.36
N TRP A 95 1.80 22.93 1.45
CA TRP A 95 2.86 23.22 2.40
C TRP A 95 2.39 23.19 3.86
N ILE A 96 1.17 23.68 4.11
CA ILE A 96 0.56 23.74 5.45
C ILE A 96 0.00 22.36 5.86
N ASP A 97 -0.69 21.68 4.95
CA ASP A 97 -1.24 20.34 5.17
C ASP A 97 -0.82 19.39 4.05
N PRO A 98 0.25 18.59 4.23
CA PRO A 98 0.71 17.62 3.24
C PRO A 98 -0.34 16.57 2.85
N ARG A 99 -1.37 16.33 3.68
CA ARG A 99 -2.45 15.37 3.37
C ARG A 99 -3.44 15.90 2.35
N SER A 100 -3.46 17.22 2.13
CA SER A 100 -4.24 17.84 1.07
C SER A 100 -3.62 17.65 -0.33
N CYS A 101 -2.38 17.15 -0.40
CA CYS A 101 -1.69 16.83 -1.64
C CYS A 101 -1.94 15.37 -2.02
N THR A 102 -2.76 15.17 -3.04
CA THR A 102 -3.07 13.89 -3.65
C THR A 102 -1.93 13.37 -4.51
N PHE A 103 -1.96 12.07 -4.80
CA PHE A 103 -0.97 11.42 -5.65
C PHE A 103 -0.90 12.02 -7.07
N ASP A 104 -2.03 12.44 -7.62
CA ASP A 104 -2.09 13.09 -8.94
C ASP A 104 -1.45 14.49 -8.92
N GLU A 105 -1.57 15.22 -7.81
CA GLU A 105 -0.93 16.52 -7.61
C GLU A 105 0.59 16.41 -7.47
N ILE A 106 1.08 15.33 -6.87
CA ILE A 106 2.53 15.01 -6.85
C ILE A 106 3.04 14.75 -8.26
N HIS A 107 2.34 13.95 -9.06
CA HIS A 107 2.70 13.73 -10.46
C HIS A 107 2.69 15.03 -11.28
N ARG A 108 1.73 15.92 -11.02
CA ARG A 108 1.66 17.25 -11.63
C ARG A 108 2.90 18.09 -11.30
N LEU A 109 3.34 18.10 -10.04
CA LEU A 109 4.57 18.79 -9.63
C LEU A 109 5.81 18.24 -10.32
N ILE A 110 5.92 16.91 -10.45
CA ILE A 110 7.05 16.27 -11.15
C ILE A 110 7.10 16.71 -12.61
N LEU A 111 5.95 16.75 -13.30
CA LEU A 111 5.89 17.21 -14.69
C LEU A 111 6.28 18.68 -14.84
N GLU A 112 5.90 19.54 -13.89
CA GLU A 112 6.29 20.95 -13.89
C GLU A 112 7.80 21.12 -13.72
N VAL A 113 8.42 20.39 -12.77
CA VAL A 113 9.87 20.44 -12.56
C VAL A 113 10.62 19.98 -13.81
N VAL A 114 10.15 18.91 -14.47
CA VAL A 114 10.74 18.43 -15.72
C VAL A 114 10.61 19.46 -16.84
N ARG A 115 9.45 20.13 -16.96
CA ARG A 115 9.23 21.20 -17.95
C ARG A 115 10.16 22.38 -17.70
N LEU A 116 10.24 22.88 -16.47
CA LEU A 116 11.08 24.02 -16.10
C LEU A 116 12.57 23.72 -16.37
N ARG A 117 13.05 22.51 -16.05
CA ARG A 117 14.42 22.08 -16.37
C ARG A 117 14.69 22.10 -17.87
N ARG A 118 13.79 21.53 -18.68
CA ARG A 118 13.92 21.55 -20.15
C ARG A 118 13.92 22.96 -20.72
N GLN A 119 13.15 23.88 -20.13
CA GLN A 119 13.17 25.29 -20.54
C GLN A 119 14.49 25.98 -20.18
N LEU A 120 15.07 25.70 -19.01
CA LEU A 120 16.38 26.22 -18.61
C LEU A 120 17.50 25.67 -19.51
N ASP A 121 17.47 24.37 -19.81
CA ASP A 121 18.43 23.72 -20.72
C ASP A 121 18.30 24.24 -22.17
N GLY A 122 17.08 24.62 -22.59
CA GLY A 122 16.79 25.20 -23.90
C GLY A 122 17.10 26.68 -24.04
N ASN A 123 17.01 27.46 -22.95
CA ASN A 123 17.35 28.89 -22.91
C ASN A 123 18.85 29.16 -22.71
N GLY A 124 19.67 28.13 -22.47
CA GLY A 124 21.12 28.21 -22.32
C GLY A 124 21.91 28.14 -23.64
N LYS A 125 21.26 28.33 -24.79
CA LYS A 125 21.88 28.37 -26.13
C LYS A 125 21.72 29.72 -26.78
#